data_AF-A0A5B7V810-F1
#
_entry.id   AF-A0A5B7V810-F1
#
_cell.length_a   1.000
_cell.length_b   1.000
_cell.length_c   1.000
_cell.angle_alpha   90.00
_cell.angle_beta   90.00
_cell.angle_gamma   90.00
#
_symmetry.space_group_name_H-M   'P 1'
#
loop_
_entity.id
_entity.type
_entity.pdbx_description
1 polymer ?
#
loop_
_entity_poly.entity_id
_entity_poly.type
_entity_poly.pdbx_seq_one_letter_code
_entity_poly.pdbx_strand_id
1 'polypeptide(L)'
;MQKIRRQEQGHEYAQARLIALGAPLPRAGCDPACWLREALAAVEARNVRHRGAHRFVFRLGSRREREQIKLGFSPLQPYPKQVDPEPIRV
;
A
#
# COMPACT_ATOMS: atom_id res chain seq x y z
N MET A 1 -10.59 -3.96 11.76
CA MET A 1 -9.22 -4.27 12.21
C MET A 1 -9.27 -4.96 13.55
N GLN A 2 -8.83 -6.22 13.62
CA GLN A 2 -8.94 -7.05 14.83
C GLN A 2 -7.80 -6.81 15.83
N LYS A 3 -6.57 -6.59 15.32
CA LYS A 3 -5.37 -6.36 16.15
C LYS A 3 -5.55 -5.28 17.22
N ILE A 4 -6.10 -4.12 16.85
CA ILE A 4 -6.34 -3.03 17.82
C ILE A 4 -7.48 -3.38 18.78
N ARG A 5 -8.58 -3.97 18.29
CA ARG A 5 -9.73 -4.32 19.14
C ARG A 5 -9.39 -5.36 20.20
N ARG A 6 -8.53 -6.32 19.87
CA ARG A 6 -8.07 -7.37 20.78
C ARG A 6 -6.72 -7.08 21.43
N GLN A 7 -6.12 -5.92 21.16
CA GLN A 7 -4.77 -5.56 21.63
C GLN A 7 -3.75 -6.68 21.34
N GLU A 8 -3.80 -7.25 20.14
CA GLU A 8 -2.88 -8.31 19.71
C GLU A 8 -1.47 -7.75 19.46
N GLN A 9 -0.46 -8.61 19.51
CA GLN A 9 0.93 -8.21 19.27
C GLN A 9 1.10 -7.36 17.99
N GLY A 10 1.77 -6.22 18.16
CA GLY A 10 1.98 -5.21 17.12
C GLY A 10 0.80 -4.24 16.92
N HIS A 11 -0.19 -4.22 17.81
CA HIS A 11 -1.26 -3.21 17.76
C HIS A 11 -0.70 -1.78 17.93
N GLU A 12 0.34 -1.61 18.74
CA GLU A 12 0.97 -0.31 19.04
C GLU A 12 1.43 0.39 17.76
N TYR A 13 2.06 -0.34 16.84
CA TYR A 13 2.47 0.21 15.55
C TYR A 13 1.26 0.72 14.75
N ALA A 14 0.17 -0.04 14.70
CA ALA A 14 -1.04 0.39 14.01
C ALA A 14 -1.69 1.62 14.68
N GLN A 15 -1.65 1.70 16.01
CA GLN A 15 -2.13 2.87 16.75
C GLN A 15 -1.28 4.10 16.48
N ALA A 16 0.05 3.97 16.55
CA ALA A 16 0.99 5.05 16.26
C ALA A 16 0.81 5.59 14.83
N ARG A 17 0.56 4.71 13.85
CA ARG A 17 0.25 5.13 12.47
C ARG A 17 -1.06 5.91 12.36
N LEU A 18 -2.11 5.53 13.09
CA LEU A 18 -3.36 6.29 13.12
C LEU A 18 -3.17 7.65 13.78
N ILE A 19 -2.44 7.71 14.89
CA ILE A 19 -2.12 8.97 15.59
C ILE A 19 -1.31 9.90 14.68
N ALA A 20 -0.31 9.38 13.97
CA ALA A 20 0.47 10.14 13.01
C ALA A 20 -0.36 10.68 11.83
N LEU A 21 -1.50 10.05 11.53
CA LEU A 21 -2.47 10.53 10.52
C LEU A 21 -3.49 11.53 11.09
N GLY A 22 -3.41 11.88 12.38
CA GLY A 22 -4.30 12.84 13.05
C GLY A 22 -5.38 12.21 13.93
N ALA A 23 -5.32 10.90 14.22
CA ALA A 23 -6.25 10.30 15.16
C ALA A 23 -6.00 10.77 16.61
N PRO A 24 -7.06 10.86 17.45
CA PRO A 24 -6.91 11.17 18.86
C PRO A 24 -6.13 10.10 19.61
N LEU A 25 -5.39 10.52 20.64
CA LEU A 25 -4.69 9.60 21.54
C LEU A 25 -5.69 8.72 22.32
N PRO A 26 -5.39 7.43 22.53
CA PRO A 26 -6.23 6.57 23.36
C PRO A 26 -6.17 7.03 24.83
N ARG A 27 -7.34 7.19 25.45
CA ARG A 27 -7.47 7.53 26.87
C ARG A 27 -7.25 6.28 27.72
N ALA A 28 -6.64 6.44 28.89
CA ALA A 28 -6.44 5.32 29.83
C ALA A 28 -7.79 4.69 30.20
N GLY A 29 -7.86 3.35 30.16
CA GLY A 29 -9.09 2.59 30.46
C GLY A 29 -10.18 2.64 29.38
N CYS A 30 -9.95 3.31 28.25
CA CYS A 30 -10.88 3.29 27.13
C CYS A 30 -10.95 1.91 26.47
N ASP A 31 -12.16 1.47 26.09
CA ASP A 31 -12.33 0.31 25.22
C ASP A 31 -11.64 0.54 23.86
N PRO A 32 -10.66 -0.30 23.48
CA PRO A 32 -9.96 -0.18 22.21
C PRO A 32 -10.86 -0.20 20.98
N ALA A 33 -12.01 -0.88 21.04
CA ALA A 33 -12.96 -0.91 19.93
C ALA A 33 -13.67 0.43 19.74
N CYS A 34 -14.07 1.07 20.85
CA CYS A 34 -14.59 2.44 20.84
C CYS A 34 -13.56 3.43 20.31
N TRP A 35 -12.34 3.41 20.84
CA TRP A 35 -11.26 4.29 20.38
C TRP A 35 -10.98 4.11 18.88
N LEU A 36 -10.89 2.86 18.39
CA LEU A 36 -10.61 2.61 16.97
C LEU A 36 -11.69 3.21 16.06
N ARG A 37 -12.95 3.17 16.47
CA ARG A 37 -14.05 3.75 15.69
C ARG A 37 -13.91 5.27 15.60
N GLU A 38 -13.62 5.93 16.71
CA GLU A 38 -13.36 7.38 16.77
C GLU A 38 -12.13 7.74 15.93
N ALA A 39 -11.03 6.99 16.09
CA ALA A 39 -9.80 7.19 15.35
C ALA A 39 -10.00 7.10 13.83
N LEU A 40 -10.68 6.06 13.35
CA LEU A 40 -10.97 5.89 11.92
C LEU A 40 -11.87 7.00 11.36
N ALA A 41 -12.83 7.48 12.15
CA ALA A 41 -13.66 8.62 11.75
C ALA A 41 -12.84 9.92 11.66
N ALA A 42 -11.96 10.17 12.63
CA ALA A 42 -11.12 11.36 12.69
C ALA A 42 -10.12 11.46 11.52
N VAL A 43 -9.60 10.32 11.04
CA VAL A 43 -8.69 10.29 9.87
C VAL A 43 -9.44 10.13 8.54
N GLU A 44 -10.78 10.24 8.55
CA GLU A 44 -11.65 10.05 7.39
C GLU A 44 -11.39 8.72 6.64
N ALA A 45 -11.05 7.66 7.40
CA ALA A 45 -10.70 6.38 6.82
C ALA A 45 -11.91 5.73 6.17
N ARG A 46 -11.74 5.34 4.90
CA ARG A 46 -12.73 4.54 4.16
C ARG A 46 -12.41 3.05 4.21
N ASN A 47 -13.45 2.22 4.28
CA ASN A 47 -13.31 0.79 4.11
C ASN A 47 -13.10 0.46 2.63
N VAL A 48 -11.95 -0.14 2.28
CA VAL A 48 -11.71 -0.63 0.93
C VAL A 48 -11.82 -2.15 0.93
N ARG A 49 -12.90 -2.66 0.34
CA ARG A 49 -13.04 -4.10 0.11
C ARG A 49 -12.14 -4.52 -1.04
N HIS A 50 -11.31 -5.52 -0.80
CA HIS A 50 -10.45 -6.09 -1.82
C HIS A 50 -10.42 -7.61 -1.75
N ARG A 51 -10.23 -8.24 -2.93
CA ARG A 51 -9.94 -9.67 -3.04
C ARG A 51 -8.42 -9.84 -3.16
N GLY A 52 -7.84 -10.83 -2.48
CA GLY A 52 -6.39 -11.07 -2.52
C GLY A 52 -5.57 -10.04 -1.71
N ALA A 53 -4.28 -9.91 -2.00
CA ALA A 53 -3.36 -9.09 -1.20
C ALA A 53 -3.62 -7.58 -1.34
N HIS A 54 -3.59 -6.85 -0.21
CA HIS A 54 -3.86 -5.41 -0.13
C HIS A 54 -2.89 -4.54 -1.00
N ARG A 55 -1.73 -5.09 -1.38
CA ARG A 55 -0.76 -4.43 -2.28
C ARG A 55 -1.31 -4.16 -3.69
N PHE A 56 -2.33 -4.90 -4.13
CA PHE A 56 -2.93 -4.77 -5.46
C PHE A 56 -4.21 -3.94 -5.48
N VAL A 57 -4.56 -3.31 -4.35
CA VAL A 57 -5.81 -2.54 -4.21
C VAL A 57 -5.73 -1.20 -4.92
N PHE A 58 -4.56 -0.57 -4.87
CA PHE A 58 -4.34 0.72 -5.49
C PHE A 58 -4.06 0.52 -6.98
N ARG A 59 -4.98 0.95 -7.84
CA ARG A 59 -4.77 0.93 -9.29
C ARG A 59 -3.68 1.93 -9.63
N LEU A 60 -2.69 1.52 -10.42
CA LEU A 60 -1.62 2.37 -10.95
C LEU A 60 -2.09 3.30 -12.09
N GLY A 61 -3.40 3.56 -12.21
CA GLY A 61 -4.01 4.20 -13.38
C GLY A 61 -4.26 3.25 -14.55
N SER A 62 -5.07 3.73 -15.49
CA SER A 62 -5.32 3.16 -16.82
C SER A 62 -4.03 3.14 -17.64
N ARG A 63 -4.02 2.35 -18.73
CA ARG A 63 -2.87 2.30 -19.65
C ARG A 63 -2.47 3.71 -20.14
N ARG A 64 -3.45 4.54 -20.52
CA ARG A 64 -3.23 5.90 -20.99
C ARG A 64 -2.65 6.82 -19.92
N GLU A 65 -3.16 6.75 -18.69
CA GLU A 65 -2.63 7.54 -17.57
C GLU A 65 -1.17 7.17 -17.27
N ARG A 66 -0.82 5.89 -17.35
CA ARG A 66 0.57 5.44 -17.18
C ARG A 66 1.51 5.92 -18.28
N GLU A 67 1.05 5.91 -19.54
CA GLU A 67 1.81 6.42 -20.69
C GLU A 67 2.10 7.93 -20.57
N GLN A 68 1.26 8.68 -19.85
CA GLN A 68 1.44 10.11 -19.58
C GLN A 68 2.44 10.41 -18.46
N ILE A 69 2.79 9.43 -17.62
CA ILE A 69 3.78 9.62 -16.56
C ILE A 69 5.17 9.75 -17.21
N LYS A 70 5.67 10.98 -17.29
CA LYS A 70 7.03 11.26 -17.76
C LYS A 70 8.04 10.82 -16.71
N LEU A 71 8.43 9.54 -16.73
CA LEU A 71 9.40 8.96 -15.81
C LEU A 71 10.85 9.46 -16.03
N GLY A 72 11.08 10.35 -17.00
CA GLY A 72 12.42 10.86 -17.32
C GLY A 72 13.33 9.85 -18.02
N PHE A 73 12.83 8.65 -18.31
CA PHE A 73 13.54 7.63 -19.08
C PHE A 73 13.14 7.71 -20.56
N SER A 74 14.12 7.59 -21.45
CA SER A 74 13.85 7.33 -22.86
C SER A 74 13.04 6.04 -22.99
N PRO A 75 12.07 5.95 -23.92
CA PRO A 75 11.36 4.71 -24.20
C PRO A 75 12.36 3.58 -24.41
N LEU A 76 12.22 2.47 -23.67
CA LEU A 76 13.06 1.29 -23.88
C LEU A 76 12.92 0.88 -25.35
N GLN A 77 14.02 0.98 -26.09
CA GLN A 77 14.12 0.35 -27.41
C GLN A 77 13.82 -1.15 -27.22
N PRO A 78 13.15 -1.81 -28.18
CA PRO A 78 12.95 -3.25 -28.13
C PRO A 78 14.26 -3.93 -27.78
N TYR A 79 14.30 -4.68 -26.68
CA TYR A 79 15.51 -5.40 -26.29
C TYR A 79 15.91 -6.32 -27.45
N PRO A 80 17.10 -6.15 -28.05
CA PRO A 80 17.47 -6.94 -29.20
C PRO A 80 17.65 -8.38 -28.75
N LYS A 81 16.66 -9.22 -29.06
CA LYS A 81 16.81 -10.68 -29.01
C LYS A 81 17.57 -11.10 -30.26
N GLN A 82 18.85 -10.76 -30.34
CA GLN A 82 19.72 -11.35 -31.34
C GLN A 82 20.15 -12.72 -30.82
N VAL A 83 20.05 -13.73 -31.69
CA VAL A 83 20.59 -15.06 -31.45
C VAL A 83 22.11 -14.92 -31.44
N ASP A 84 22.79 -15.49 -30.45
CA ASP A 84 24.25 -15.50 -30.41
C ASP A 84 24.80 -16.14 -31.70
N PRO A 85 25.83 -15.56 -32.33
CA PRO A 85 26.41 -16.14 -33.53
C PRO A 85 27.02 -17.51 -33.21
N GLU A 86 26.76 -18.49 -34.08
CA GLU A 86 27.32 -19.84 -33.97
C GLU A 86 28.86 -19.78 -33.90
N PRO A 87 29.50 -20.56 -33.01
CA PRO A 87 30.94 -20.56 -32.89
C PRO A 87 31.58 -21.07 -34.18
N ILE A 88 32.54 -20.31 -34.70
CA ILE A 88 33.35 -20.67 -35.86
C ILE A 88 34.12 -21.96 -35.51
N ARG A 89 33.80 -23.06 -36.19
CA ARG A 89 34.59 -24.29 -36.11
C ARG A 89 35.86 -24.10 -36.94
N VAL A 90 36.99 -23.97 -36.27
CA VAL A 90 38.35 -24.01 -36.84
C VAL A 90 38.82 -25.45 -36.88
#